data_AF-A0AAV4D009-F1
#
_entry.id   AF-A0AAV4D009-F1
#
_cell.length_a   1.000
_cell.length_b   1.000
_cell.length_c   1.000
_cell.angle_alpha   90.00
_cell.angle_beta   90.00
_cell.angle_gamma   90.00
#
_symmetry.space_group_name_H-M   'P 1'
#
loop_
_entity.id
_entity.type
_entity.pdbx_description
1 polymer ?
#
loop_
_entity_poly.entity_id
_entity_poly.type
_entity_poly.pdbx_seq_one_letter_code
_entity_poly.pdbx_strand_id
1 'polypeptide(L)'
;MVFPGSNKTWTQFEKMPVCSMRTAFTHILDLTTPPSQALLQLLATLASRDIDRERLEVLAKDSTAYEDWKYDESPNMLEVLDQFPSLKIPPSLLLTQLPVLQQRYYSISSSPQMFPGEIHATIAVVRFRTKGKAAIGRTL
;
A
#
# COMPACT_ATOMS: atom_id res chain seq x y z
N MET A 1 48.05 -8.81 5.17
CA MET A 1 46.97 -7.91 5.66
C MET A 1 45.66 -8.56 5.24
N VAL A 2 44.92 -9.12 6.19
CA VAL A 2 43.76 -10.00 5.94
C VAL A 2 42.49 -9.17 6.17
N PHE A 3 41.64 -9.06 5.15
CA PHE A 3 40.34 -8.40 5.29
C PHE A 3 39.43 -9.31 6.14
N PRO A 4 38.89 -8.84 7.27
CA PRO A 4 37.95 -9.64 8.04
C PRO A 4 36.63 -9.73 7.26
N GLY A 5 36.25 -10.96 6.93
CA GLY A 5 35.00 -11.28 6.25
C GLY A 5 33.81 -10.74 7.03
N SER A 6 32.88 -10.08 6.31
CA SER A 6 31.59 -9.70 6.84
C SER A 6 30.84 -10.96 7.28
N ASN A 7 30.71 -11.19 8.58
CA ASN A 7 29.71 -12.10 9.12
C ASN A 7 28.34 -11.54 8.71
N LYS A 8 27.73 -12.10 7.67
CA LYS A 8 26.34 -11.81 7.31
C LYS A 8 25.45 -12.47 8.36
N THR A 9 25.21 -11.78 9.47
CA THR A 9 24.15 -12.12 10.41
C THR A 9 22.82 -11.79 9.75
N TRP A 10 22.19 -12.81 9.15
CA TRP A 10 20.79 -12.74 8.78
C TRP A 10 19.98 -12.52 10.06
N THR A 11 19.54 -11.28 10.28
CA THR A 11 18.59 -10.95 11.33
C THR A 11 17.20 -10.96 10.72
N GLN A 12 16.25 -11.55 11.42
CA GLN A 12 14.85 -11.50 11.01
C GLN A 12 14.42 -10.03 11.05
N PHE A 13 14.16 -9.46 9.87
CA PHE A 13 13.65 -8.09 9.79
C PHE A 13 12.23 -8.10 10.36
N GLU A 14 12.03 -7.52 11.54
CA GLU A 14 10.69 -7.35 12.08
C GLU A 14 9.88 -6.45 11.15
N LYS A 15 8.79 -6.98 10.59
CA LYS A 15 7.93 -6.27 9.63
C LYS A 15 7.46 -4.92 10.17
N MET A 16 7.27 -4.79 11.49
CA MET A 16 6.90 -3.54 12.13
C MET A 16 7.53 -3.38 13.53
N PRO A 17 8.08 -2.20 13.86
CA PRO A 17 8.49 -1.88 15.23
C PRO A 17 7.28 -1.68 16.15
N VAL A 18 7.51 -1.73 17.47
CA VAL A 18 6.49 -1.36 18.46
C VAL A 18 6.10 0.10 18.25
N CYS A 19 4.85 0.33 17.84
CA CYS A 19 4.34 1.66 17.54
C CYS A 19 2.82 1.73 17.74
N SER A 20 2.29 2.95 17.71
CA SER A 20 0.83 3.17 17.75
C SER A 20 0.18 2.75 16.44
N MET A 21 -1.12 2.38 16.46
CA MET A 21 -1.88 2.09 15.24
C MET A 21 -1.86 3.27 14.25
N ARG A 22 -1.93 4.50 14.76
CA ARG A 22 -1.82 5.70 13.93
C ARG A 22 -0.48 5.73 13.19
N THR A 23 0.61 5.45 13.89
CA THR A 23 1.95 5.40 13.29
C THR A 23 2.03 4.33 12.21
N ALA A 24 1.53 3.12 12.49
CA ALA A 24 1.51 2.02 11.53
C ALA A 24 0.81 2.40 10.23
N PHE A 25 -0.43 2.91 10.31
CA PHE A 25 -1.23 3.27 9.14
C PHE A 25 -0.79 4.55 8.43
N THR A 26 -0.04 5.42 9.09
CA THR A 26 0.41 6.70 8.49
C THR A 26 1.79 6.59 7.84
N HIS A 27 2.71 5.81 8.42
CA HIS A 27 4.13 5.85 8.04
C HIS A 27 4.71 4.49 7.62
N ILE A 28 4.03 3.38 7.91
CA ILE A 28 4.63 2.04 7.76
C ILE A 28 3.85 1.19 6.76
N LEU A 29 2.52 1.30 6.72
CA LEU A 29 1.67 0.48 5.87
C LEU A 29 1.12 1.27 4.69
N ASP A 30 0.98 0.59 3.56
CA ASP A 30 0.38 1.17 2.36
C ASP A 30 -1.12 0.89 2.34
N LEU A 31 -1.89 1.98 2.38
CA LEU A 31 -3.36 1.98 2.28
C LEU A 31 -3.86 2.40 0.90
N THR A 32 -2.96 2.87 0.03
CA THR A 32 -3.28 3.57 -1.21
C THR A 32 -3.24 2.66 -2.43
N THR A 33 -2.39 1.63 -2.41
CA THR A 33 -2.32 0.64 -3.47
C THR A 33 -3.56 -0.27 -3.43
N PRO A 34 -4.18 -0.57 -4.59
CA PRO A 34 -5.28 -1.53 -4.65
C PRO A 34 -4.92 -2.88 -4.02
N PRO A 35 -5.82 -3.49 -3.22
CA PRO A 35 -5.54 -4.74 -2.54
C PRO A 35 -5.32 -5.86 -3.56
N SER A 36 -4.35 -6.74 -3.28
CA SER A 36 -4.06 -7.90 -4.12
C SER A 36 -5.23 -8.89 -4.15
N GLN A 37 -5.31 -9.71 -5.20
CA GLN A 37 -6.31 -10.78 -5.29
C GLN A 37 -6.28 -11.74 -4.09
N ALA A 38 -5.09 -12.01 -3.53
CA ALA A 38 -4.94 -12.82 -2.32
C ALA A 38 -5.57 -12.14 -1.10
N LEU A 39 -5.41 -10.82 -0.95
CA LEU A 39 -6.08 -10.06 0.10
C LEU A 39 -7.60 -10.04 -0.13
N LEU A 40 -8.06 -9.85 -1.36
CA LEU A 40 -9.50 -9.90 -1.69
C LEU A 40 -10.12 -11.27 -1.36
N GLN A 41 -9.40 -12.37 -1.63
CA GLN A 41 -9.84 -13.72 -1.27
C GLN A 41 -10.01 -13.87 0.26
N LEU A 42 -9.09 -13.30 1.04
CA LEU A 42 -9.19 -13.29 2.50
C LEU A 42 -10.37 -12.43 2.96
N LEU A 43 -10.57 -11.24 2.36
CA LEU A 43 -11.68 -10.35 2.69
C LEU A 43 -13.05 -11.00 2.40
N ALA A 44 -13.16 -11.79 1.32
CA ALA A 44 -14.37 -12.52 1.01
C ALA A 44 -14.83 -13.42 2.17
N THR A 45 -13.91 -14.03 2.91
CA THR A 45 -14.23 -14.88 4.07
C THR A 45 -14.80 -14.11 5.27
N LEU A 46 -14.63 -12.78 5.30
CA LEU A 46 -15.08 -11.89 6.38
C LEU A 46 -16.37 -11.14 6.04
N ALA A 47 -16.83 -11.23 4.79
CA ALA A 47 -18.05 -10.58 4.34
C ALA A 47 -19.28 -11.30 4.91
N SER A 48 -20.16 -10.54 5.57
CA SER A 48 -21.39 -11.09 6.15
C SER A 48 -22.53 -11.23 5.14
N ARG A 49 -22.50 -10.48 4.03
CA ARG A 49 -23.52 -10.53 2.97
C ARG A 49 -23.04 -11.40 1.81
N ASP A 50 -23.89 -12.28 1.32
CA ASP A 50 -23.56 -13.18 0.21
C ASP A 50 -23.20 -12.41 -1.08
N ILE A 51 -23.90 -11.31 -1.37
CA ILE A 51 -23.63 -10.45 -2.54
C ILE A 51 -22.22 -9.86 -2.51
N ASP A 52 -21.79 -9.36 -1.34
CA ASP A 52 -20.46 -8.77 -1.17
C ASP A 52 -19.38 -9.86 -1.25
N ARG A 53 -19.65 -11.03 -0.65
CA ARG A 53 -18.76 -12.20 -0.70
C ARG A 53 -18.56 -12.67 -2.14
N GLU A 54 -19.64 -12.92 -2.88
CA GLU A 54 -19.58 -13.39 -4.27
C GLU A 54 -18.81 -12.42 -5.14
N ARG A 55 -19.05 -11.10 -5.00
CA ARG A 55 -18.31 -10.09 -5.77
C ARG A 55 -16.82 -10.07 -5.43
N LEU A 56 -16.45 -10.18 -4.14
CA LEU A 56 -15.05 -10.28 -3.72
C LEU A 56 -14.39 -11.57 -4.23
N GLU A 57 -15.10 -12.70 -4.23
CA GLU A 57 -14.59 -13.96 -4.76
C GLU A 57 -14.37 -13.92 -6.27
N VAL A 58 -15.25 -13.26 -7.03
CA VAL A 58 -15.05 -13.04 -8.47
C VAL A 58 -13.78 -12.23 -8.70
N LEU A 59 -13.61 -11.10 -8.00
CA LEU A 59 -12.40 -10.27 -8.12
C LEU A 59 -11.14 -11.03 -7.67
N ALA A 60 -11.25 -11.94 -6.70
CA ALA A 60 -10.12 -12.72 -6.23
C ALA A 60 -9.70 -13.84 -7.20
N LYS A 61 -10.64 -14.44 -7.93
CA LYS A 61 -10.39 -15.61 -8.80
C LYS A 61 -10.20 -15.24 -10.27
N ASP A 62 -10.94 -14.25 -10.76
CA ASP A 62 -10.89 -13.79 -12.15
C ASP A 62 -9.92 -12.61 -12.31
N SER A 63 -8.75 -12.88 -12.88
CA SER A 63 -7.73 -11.87 -13.16
C SER A 63 -8.20 -10.79 -14.13
N THR A 64 -9.10 -11.10 -15.05
CA THR A 64 -9.61 -10.10 -16.01
C THR A 64 -10.52 -9.12 -15.30
N ALA A 65 -11.51 -9.64 -14.56
CA ALA A 65 -12.41 -8.81 -13.75
C ALA A 65 -11.65 -7.96 -12.72
N TYR A 66 -10.60 -8.52 -12.12
CA TYR A 66 -9.73 -7.80 -11.20
C TYR A 66 -8.97 -6.65 -11.87
N GLU A 67 -8.34 -6.88 -13.01
CA GLU A 67 -7.58 -5.84 -13.71
C GLU A 67 -8.50 -4.73 -14.25
N ASP A 68 -9.69 -5.07 -14.74
CA ASP A 68 -10.69 -4.09 -15.15
C ASP A 68 -11.12 -3.21 -13.97
N TRP A 69 -11.49 -3.82 -12.84
CA TRP A 69 -11.85 -3.10 -11.62
C TRP A 69 -10.72 -2.22 -11.09
N LYS A 70 -9.50 -2.77 -11.05
CA LYS A 70 -8.28 -2.06 -10.61
C LYS A 70 -7.95 -0.88 -11.53
N TYR A 71 -8.10 -1.04 -12.84
CA TYR A 71 -7.81 0.01 -13.81
C TYR A 71 -8.87 1.12 -13.77
N ASP A 72 -10.14 0.74 -13.72
CA ASP A 72 -11.25 1.70 -13.77
C ASP A 72 -11.42 2.49 -12.49
N GLU A 73 -11.28 1.84 -11.34
CA GLU A 73 -11.57 2.44 -10.04
C GLU A 73 -10.28 2.82 -9.29
N SER A 74 -9.19 2.08 -9.48
CA SER A 74 -7.95 2.17 -8.69
C SER A 74 -8.21 2.42 -7.19
N PRO A 75 -8.99 1.53 -6.55
CA PRO A 75 -9.53 1.80 -5.23
C PRO A 75 -8.47 1.62 -4.15
N ASN A 76 -8.44 2.54 -3.21
CA ASN A 76 -7.63 2.40 -2.00
C ASN A 76 -8.33 1.49 -0.98
N MET A 77 -7.61 1.06 0.07
CA MET A 77 -8.16 0.14 1.06
C MET A 77 -9.44 0.69 1.73
N LEU A 78 -9.53 2.00 2.01
CA LEU A 78 -10.73 2.61 2.59
C LEU A 78 -11.91 2.55 1.62
N GLU A 79 -11.66 2.78 0.33
CA GLU A 79 -12.70 2.73 -0.70
C GLU A 79 -13.26 1.32 -0.86
N VAL A 80 -12.42 0.30 -0.69
CA VAL A 80 -12.89 -1.09 -0.65
C VAL A 80 -13.80 -1.35 0.54
N LEU A 81 -13.51 -0.79 1.72
CA LEU A 81 -14.41 -0.90 2.88
C LEU A 81 -15.76 -0.20 2.63
N ASP A 82 -15.74 0.95 1.96
CA ASP A 82 -16.96 1.66 1.59
C ASP A 82 -17.78 0.90 0.52
N GLN A 83 -17.12 0.26 -0.44
CA GLN A 83 -17.77 -0.55 -1.48
C GLN A 83 -18.41 -1.83 -0.93
N PHE A 84 -17.80 -2.42 0.10
CA PHE A 84 -18.23 -3.68 0.71
C PHE A 84 -18.54 -3.48 2.20
N PRO A 85 -19.65 -2.80 2.54
CA PRO A 85 -19.96 -2.41 3.91
C PRO A 85 -20.24 -3.59 4.85
N SER A 86 -20.43 -4.81 4.33
CA SER A 86 -20.58 -6.00 5.17
C SER A 86 -19.26 -6.60 5.68
N LEU A 87 -18.12 -6.05 5.26
CA LEU A 87 -16.80 -6.46 5.72
C LEU A 87 -16.61 -6.10 7.20
N LYS A 88 -16.47 -7.12 8.05
CA LYS A 88 -16.11 -6.95 9.46
C LYS A 88 -14.64 -7.32 9.65
N ILE A 89 -13.75 -6.37 9.42
CA ILE A 89 -12.31 -6.63 9.44
C ILE A 89 -11.71 -6.35 10.83
N PRO A 90 -11.04 -7.33 11.45
CA PRO A 90 -10.22 -7.08 12.62
C PRO A 90 -9.04 -6.15 12.29
N PRO A 91 -8.76 -5.10 13.08
CA PRO A 91 -7.62 -4.20 12.81
C PRO A 91 -6.28 -4.93 12.71
N SER A 92 -6.11 -6.00 13.49
CA SER A 92 -4.91 -6.87 13.47
C SER A 92 -4.67 -7.53 12.11
N LEU A 93 -5.74 -7.82 11.35
CA LEU A 93 -5.62 -8.37 10.01
C LEU A 93 -5.04 -7.34 9.06
N LEU A 94 -5.50 -6.08 9.10
CA LEU A 94 -4.92 -5.02 8.27
C LEU A 94 -3.44 -4.80 8.59
N LEU A 95 -3.08 -4.80 9.87
CA LEU A 95 -1.68 -4.64 10.30
C LEU A 95 -0.75 -5.75 9.79
N THR A 96 -1.29 -6.97 9.60
CA THR A 96 -0.50 -8.12 9.16
C THR A 96 -0.50 -8.31 7.65
N GLN A 97 -1.61 -8.02 6.98
CA GLN A 97 -1.81 -8.30 5.56
C GLN A 97 -1.46 -7.13 4.64
N LEU A 98 -1.53 -5.88 5.13
CA LEU A 98 -1.16 -4.75 4.28
C LEU A 98 0.34 -4.78 3.94
N PRO A 99 0.69 -4.36 2.71
CA PRO A 99 2.07 -4.20 2.33
C PRO A 99 2.72 -3.04 3.08
N VAL A 100 4.05 -3.10 3.21
CA VAL A 100 4.84 -2.02 3.79
C VAL A 100 4.93 -0.87 2.79
N LEU A 101 4.79 0.35 3.28
CA LEU A 101 4.91 1.58 2.51
C LEU A 101 6.31 1.67 1.88
N GLN A 102 6.36 1.72 0.55
CA GLN A 102 7.63 1.78 -0.17
C GLN A 102 8.22 3.18 -0.18
N GLN A 103 9.55 3.30 -0.17
CA GLN A 103 10.23 4.58 -0.35
C GLN A 103 10.17 5.04 -1.81
N ARG A 104 10.10 6.36 -2.02
CA ARG A 104 10.04 6.95 -3.36
C ARG A 104 11.39 7.55 -3.70
N TYR A 105 11.91 7.17 -4.86
CA TYR A 105 13.20 7.64 -5.34
C TYR A 105 13.02 8.89 -6.19
N TYR A 106 13.84 9.90 -5.92
CA TYR A 106 13.88 11.14 -6.69
C TYR A 106 15.33 11.44 -7.09
N SER A 107 15.51 12.02 -8.27
CA SER A 107 16.81 12.50 -8.71
C SER A 107 17.22 13.74 -7.91
N ILE A 108 18.46 13.74 -7.44
CA ILE A 108 19.05 14.91 -6.79
C ILE A 108 19.26 15.99 -7.87
N SER A 109 18.76 17.19 -7.59
CA SER A 109 18.80 18.36 -8.47
C SER A 109 19.77 19.44 -7.98
N SER A 110 20.60 19.11 -6.98
CA SER A 110 21.68 19.97 -6.45
C SER A 110 23.07 19.38 -6.72
N SER A 111 24.09 20.25 -6.71
CA SER A 111 25.50 19.86 -6.67
C SER A 111 26.03 19.97 -5.23
N PRO A 112 26.69 18.92 -4.68
CA PRO A 112 27.22 18.95 -3.31
C PRO A 112 28.39 19.94 -3.13
N GLN A 113 29.03 20.36 -4.23
CA GLN A 113 30.09 21.38 -4.20
C GLN A 113 29.52 22.80 -4.08
N MET A 114 28.36 23.05 -4.70
CA MET A 114 27.71 24.36 -4.71
C MET A 114 26.80 24.54 -3.50
N PHE A 115 26.15 23.47 -3.02
CA PHE A 115 25.27 23.48 -1.85
C PHE A 115 25.69 22.39 -0.84
N PRO A 116 26.77 22.60 -0.07
CA PRO A 116 27.21 21.63 0.93
C PRO A 116 26.17 21.42 2.03
N GLY A 117 25.84 20.17 2.35
CA GLY A 117 24.87 19.82 3.39
C GLY A 117 23.40 19.88 2.98
N GLU A 118 23.11 20.23 1.72
CA GLU A 118 21.75 20.32 1.19
C GLU A 118 21.47 19.26 0.11
N ILE A 119 20.23 18.77 0.08
CA ILE A 119 19.73 17.87 -0.95
C ILE A 119 18.49 18.52 -1.57
N HIS A 120 18.58 18.88 -2.85
CA HIS A 120 17.43 19.45 -3.58
C HIS A 120 16.78 18.37 -4.43
N ALA A 121 15.45 18.34 -4.47
CA ALA A 121 14.68 17.45 -5.34
C ALA A 121 13.59 18.24 -6.07
N THR A 122 13.51 18.07 -7.39
CA THR A 122 12.42 18.61 -8.21
C THR A 122 11.35 17.54 -8.38
N ILE A 123 10.20 17.72 -7.72
CA ILE A 123 9.16 16.69 -7.63
C ILE A 123 7.89 17.15 -8.36
N ALA A 124 7.40 16.33 -9.28
CA ALA A 124 6.10 16.53 -9.90
C ALA A 124 4.98 16.11 -8.93
N VAL A 125 3.99 16.99 -8.72
CA VAL A 125 2.84 16.69 -7.88
C VAL A 125 1.84 15.85 -8.66
N VAL A 126 1.69 14.57 -8.29
CA VAL A 126 0.76 13.66 -8.95
C VAL A 126 -0.65 13.85 -8.39
N ARG A 127 -1.58 14.21 -9.28
CA ARG A 127 -3.01 14.31 -8.98
C ARG A 127 -3.78 13.76 -10.16
N PHE A 128 -4.67 12.82 -9.91
CA PHE A 128 -5.56 12.31 -10.93
C PHE A 128 -6.95 12.07 -10.33
N ARG A 129 -7.95 11.98 -11.21
CA ARG A 129 -9.33 11.68 -10.85
C ARG A 129 -9.64 10.26 -11.27
N THR A 130 -10.18 9.49 -10.34
CA THR A 130 -10.79 8.19 -10.62
C THR A 130 -12.25 8.38 -10.97
N LYS A 131 -12.85 7.42 -11.69
CA LYS A 131 -14.26 7.49 -12.10
C LYS A 131 -15.14 7.71 -10.87
N GLY A 132 -15.86 8.84 -10.83
CA GLY A 132 -16.85 9.17 -9.79
C GLY A 132 -16.35 9.92 -8.56
N LYS A 133 -15.07 10.33 -8.47
CA LYS A 133 -14.55 11.04 -7.27
C LYS A 133 -13.67 12.25 -7.56
N ALA A 134 -13.61 13.15 -6.57
CA ALA A 134 -12.77 14.35 -6.60
C ALA A 134 -11.28 13.96 -6.66
N ALA A 135 -10.45 14.82 -7.27
CA ALA A 135 -9.01 14.59 -7.38
C ALA A 135 -8.38 14.56 -5.99
N ILE A 136 -8.14 13.37 -5.45
CA ILE A 136 -7.35 13.22 -4.24
C ILE A 136 -5.90 13.46 -4.66
N GLY A 137 -5.21 14.37 -3.97
CA GLY A 137 -3.77 14.51 -4.15
C GLY A 137 -3.11 13.20 -3.77
N ARG A 138 -2.72 12.40 -4.76
CA ARG A 138 -2.02 11.15 -4.55
C ARG A 138 -0.55 11.48 -4.57
N THR A 139 -0.03 11.89 -3.41
CA THR A 139 1.42 12.03 -3.23
C THR A 139 2.02 10.66 -3.53
N LEU A 140 2.83 10.59 -4.58
CA LEU A 140 3.42 9.34 -5.02
C LEU A 140 4.21 8.71 -3.91
#